data_AF-A0A0Q1AXM5-F1
#
_entry.id   AF-A0A0Q1AXM5-F1
#
_cell.length_a   1.000
_cell.length_b   1.000
_cell.length_c   1.000
_cell.angle_alpha   90.00
_cell.angle_beta   90.00
_cell.angle_gamma   90.00
#
_symmetry.space_group_name_H-M   'P 1'
#
loop_
_entity.id
_entity.type
_entity.pdbx_description
1 polymer ?
#
loop_
_entity_poly.entity_id
_entity_poly.type
_entity_poly.pdbx_seq_one_letter_code
_entity_poly.pdbx_strand_id
1 'polypeptide(L)'
;MNLRSSHGAGNKTYGLDIETGKPADMMKQGVVEPLKVKTQAIKSGTAAATLVLRVDDVIAAKVEGLKPKPGQSPHDYTRQPMMPPMM
;
A
#
# COMPACT_ATOMS: atom_id res chain seq x y z
N MET A 1 16.82 -16.65 20.34
CA MET A 1 15.75 -16.91 21.33
C MET A 1 15.65 -15.85 22.44
N ASN A 2 16.54 -14.85 22.50
CA ASN A 2 16.70 -14.06 23.73
C ASN A 2 15.71 -12.89 23.85
N LEU A 3 15.35 -12.22 22.74
CA LEU A 3 14.47 -11.05 22.80
C LEU A 3 13.04 -11.39 23.28
N ARG A 4 12.45 -12.47 22.75
CA ARG A 4 11.12 -12.94 23.20
C ARG A 4 11.12 -13.31 24.68
N SER A 5 12.17 -13.98 25.16
CA SER A 5 12.33 -14.32 26.58
C SER A 5 12.42 -13.07 27.45
N SER A 6 13.21 -12.07 27.05
CA SER A 6 13.31 -10.78 27.75
C SER A 6 11.96 -10.06 27.86
N HIS A 7 11.16 -10.03 26.79
CA HIS A 7 9.80 -9.49 26.84
C HIS A 7 8.86 -10.33 27.72
N GLY A 8 9.00 -11.66 27.69
CA GLY A 8 8.24 -12.58 28.55
C GLY A 8 8.51 -12.37 30.05
N ALA A 9 9.71 -11.91 30.40
CA ALA A 9 10.08 -11.53 31.76
C ALA A 9 9.61 -10.11 32.17
N GLY A 10 8.83 -9.42 31.32
CA GLY A 10 8.24 -8.11 31.62
C GLY A 10 9.05 -6.90 31.13
N ASN A 11 10.18 -7.09 30.46
CA ASN A 11 11.00 -5.99 29.95
C ASN A 11 10.40 -5.42 28.65
N LYS A 12 9.55 -4.39 28.77
CA LYS A 12 8.78 -3.82 27.65
C LYS A 12 9.61 -2.99 26.66
N THR A 13 10.71 -2.41 27.11
CA THR A 13 11.55 -1.47 26.35
C THR A 13 12.72 -2.16 25.65
N TYR A 14 12.84 -3.49 25.78
CA TYR A 14 13.92 -4.21 25.16
C TYR A 14 13.72 -4.30 23.65
N GLY A 15 14.80 -4.08 22.91
CA GLY A 15 14.86 -4.20 21.46
C GLY A 15 16.11 -4.97 21.05
N LEU A 16 16.38 -5.01 19.76
CA LEU A 16 17.61 -5.60 19.22
C LEU A 16 18.65 -4.50 19.07
N ASP A 17 19.75 -4.63 19.79
CA ASP A 17 20.95 -3.85 19.55
C ASP A 17 21.60 -4.33 18.23
N ILE A 18 21.79 -3.41 17.27
CA ILE A 18 22.21 -3.74 15.91
C ILE A 18 23.72 -4.02 15.85
N GLU A 19 24.50 -3.41 16.74
CA GLU A 19 25.96 -3.58 16.78
C GLU A 19 26.33 -4.95 17.37
N THR A 20 25.63 -5.35 18.44
CA THR A 20 25.94 -6.59 19.17
C THR A 20 25.04 -7.77 18.79
N GLY A 21 23.92 -7.52 18.13
CA GLY A 21 22.90 -8.53 17.81
C GLY A 21 22.18 -9.11 19.04
N LYS A 22 22.29 -8.47 20.21
CA LYS A 22 21.73 -8.95 21.49
C LYS A 22 20.56 -8.08 21.95
N PRO A 23 19.66 -8.61 22.80
CA PRO A 23 18.63 -7.78 23.42
C PRO A 23 19.24 -6.74 24.35
N ALA A 24 18.83 -5.48 24.20
CA ALA A 24 19.22 -4.38 25.06
C ALA A 24 18.02 -3.47 25.35
N ASP A 25 18.11 -2.67 26.41
CA ASP A 25 17.07 -1.71 26.78
C ASP A 25 17.18 -0.45 25.91
N MET A 26 16.27 -0.28 24.95
CA MET A 26 16.31 0.81 23.97
C MET A 26 16.13 2.17 24.62
N MET A 27 15.36 2.25 25.71
CA MET A 27 15.16 3.51 26.45
C MET A 27 16.46 3.97 27.12
N LYS A 28 17.23 3.04 27.71
CA LYS A 28 18.53 3.35 28.32
C LYS A 28 19.58 3.73 27.28
N GLN A 29 19.48 3.19 26.07
CA GLN A 29 20.33 3.56 24.94
C GLN A 29 19.88 4.86 24.25
N GLY A 30 18.78 5.49 24.69
CA GLY A 30 18.25 6.72 24.08
C GLY A 30 17.61 6.51 22.70
N VAL A 31 17.35 5.25 22.33
CA VAL A 31 16.73 4.90 21.05
C VAL A 31 15.21 4.99 21.21
N VAL A 32 14.65 6.10 20.72
CA VAL A 32 13.21 6.40 20.80
C VAL A 32 12.67 6.84 19.45
N GLU A 33 11.37 6.68 19.26
CA GLU A 33 10.68 7.11 18.05
C GLU A 33 9.32 7.75 18.37
N PRO A 34 8.78 8.60 17.47
CA PRO A 34 7.46 9.18 17.68
C PRO A 34 6.34 8.13 17.61
N LEU A 35 5.39 8.19 18.55
CA LEU A 35 4.22 7.31 18.60
C LEU A 35 3.45 7.25 17.27
N LYS A 36 3.39 8.38 16.55
CA LYS A 36 2.69 8.49 15.26
C LYS A 36 3.25 7.52 14.21
N VAL A 37 4.55 7.26 14.22
CA VAL A 37 5.20 6.38 13.23
C VAL A 37 4.68 4.95 13.37
N LYS A 38 4.75 4.38 14.57
CA LYS A 38 4.31 3.00 14.83
C LYS A 38 2.81 2.80 14.68
N THR A 39 2.01 3.74 15.18
CA THR A 39 0.54 3.68 15.05
C THR A 39 0.11 3.75 13.58
N GLN A 40 0.71 4.63 12.79
CA GLN A 40 0.39 4.74 11.37
C GLN A 40 0.87 3.54 10.57
N ALA A 41 2.07 3.03 10.85
CA ALA A 41 2.60 1.85 10.18
C ALA A 41 1.67 0.63 10.34
N ILE A 42 1.16 0.39 11.56
CA ILE A 42 0.19 -0.70 11.81
C ILE A 42 -1.10 -0.45 11.03
N LYS A 43 -1.71 0.73 11.16
CA LYS A 43 -2.97 1.06 10.47
C LYS A 43 -2.86 0.91 8.95
N SER A 44 -1.82 1.49 8.35
CA SER A 44 -1.58 1.44 6.91
C SER A 44 -1.26 0.03 6.43
N GLY A 45 -0.41 -0.71 7.17
CA GLY A 45 -0.09 -2.10 6.84
C GLY A 45 -1.30 -3.01 6.89
N THR A 46 -2.14 -2.90 7.93
CA THR A 46 -3.40 -3.66 8.03
C THR A 46 -4.36 -3.30 6.91
N ALA A 47 -4.53 -2.01 6.59
CA ALA A 47 -5.40 -1.58 5.50
C ALA A 47 -4.93 -2.15 4.15
N ALA A 48 -3.64 -2.00 3.83
CA ALA A 48 -3.06 -2.53 2.58
C ALA A 48 -3.20 -4.05 2.48
N ALA A 49 -2.86 -4.79 3.55
CA ALA A 49 -3.03 -6.24 3.58
C ALA A 49 -4.50 -6.66 3.40
N THR A 50 -5.42 -5.93 4.04
CA THR A 50 -6.87 -6.18 3.90
C THR A 50 -7.35 -5.94 2.47
N LEU A 51 -6.85 -4.90 1.80
CA LEU A 51 -7.19 -4.65 0.40
C LEU A 51 -6.76 -5.82 -0.49
N VAL A 52 -5.52 -6.31 -0.31
CA VAL A 52 -5.00 -7.45 -1.08
C VAL A 52 -5.80 -8.73 -0.80
N LEU A 53 -6.08 -9.04 0.48
CA LEU A 53 -6.82 -10.23 0.87
C LEU A 53 -8.29 -10.25 0.40
N ARG A 54 -8.86 -9.09 0.06
CA ARG A 54 -10.23 -8.95 -0.45
C ARG A 54 -10.33 -9.04 -1.97
N VAL A 55 -9.20 -9.09 -2.68
CA VAL A 55 -9.22 -9.26 -4.14
C VAL A 55 -9.47 -10.74 -4.42
N ASP A 56 -10.67 -11.03 -4.92
CA ASP A 56 -11.00 -12.38 -5.38
C ASP A 56 -10.40 -12.64 -6.78
N ASP A 57 -10.55 -11.68 -7.70
CA ASP A 57 -10.03 -11.75 -9.07
C ASP A 57 -9.44 -10.42 -9.54
N VAL A 58 -8.38 -10.50 -10.37
CA VAL A 58 -7.77 -9.35 -11.04
C VAL A 58 -8.06 -9.44 -12.55
N ILE A 59 -8.91 -8.54 -13.05
CA ILE A 59 -9.19 -8.44 -14.49
C ILE A 59 -8.37 -7.27 -15.07
N ALA A 60 -7.37 -7.59 -15.88
CA ALA A 60 -6.60 -6.60 -16.62
C ALA A 60 -7.23 -6.37 -18.00
N ALA A 61 -7.88 -5.23 -18.19
CA ALA A 61 -8.37 -4.83 -19.50
C ALA A 61 -7.24 -4.19 -20.33
N LYS A 62 -6.96 -4.75 -21.50
CA LYS A 62 -6.14 -4.09 -22.52
C LYS A 62 -7.03 -3.12 -23.27
N VAL A 63 -6.74 -1.81 -23.20
CA VAL A 63 -7.34 -0.85 -24.12
C VAL A 63 -6.78 -1.15 -25.50
N GLU A 64 -7.55 -1.86 -26.34
CA GLU A 64 -7.27 -1.84 -27.76
C GLU A 64 -7.51 -0.42 -28.24
N GLY A 65 -6.44 0.27 -28.64
CA GLY A 65 -6.57 1.60 -29.24
C GLY A 65 -7.57 1.51 -30.38
N LEU A 66 -8.52 2.45 -30.42
CA LEU A 66 -9.51 2.57 -31.49
C LEU A 66 -8.76 2.65 -32.82
N LYS A 67 -8.66 1.52 -33.54
CA LYS A 67 -8.14 1.52 -34.90
C LYS A 67 -9.28 2.01 -35.80
N PRO A 68 -9.09 3.11 -36.55
CA PRO A 68 -10.09 3.52 -37.53
C PRO A 68 -10.36 2.38 -38.49
N LYS A 69 -11.64 2.04 -38.67
CA LYS A 69 -12.06 1.11 -39.70
C LYS A 69 -11.68 1.70 -41.07
N PRO A 70 -11.42 0.88 -42.10
CA PRO A 70 -11.14 1.39 -43.43
C PRO A 70 -12.25 2.35 -43.89
N GLY A 71 -11.89 3.63 -44.10
CA GLY A 71 -12.82 4.70 -44.48
C GLY A 71 -13.23 5.69 -43.38
N GLN A 72 -12.80 5.52 -42.12
CA GLN A 72 -13.03 6.50 -41.04
C GLN A 72 -11.83 7.45 -40.87
N SER A 73 -12.11 8.75 -40.69
CA SER A 73 -11.08 9.74 -40.40
C SER A 73 -10.71 9.69 -38.90
N PRO A 74 -9.42 9.80 -38.52
CA PRO A 74 -9.01 9.86 -37.11
C PRO A 74 -9.66 10.98 -36.29
N HIS A 75 -10.25 11.98 -36.94
CA HIS A 75 -10.95 13.10 -36.30
C HIS A 75 -12.43 12.82 -35.99
N ASP A 76 -12.99 11.68 -36.40
CA ASP A 76 -14.41 11.37 -36.17
C ASP A 76 -14.71 10.97 -34.71
N TYR A 77 -13.68 10.74 -33.88
CA TYR A 77 -13.83 10.38 -32.47
C TYR A 77 -14.04 11.56 -31.51
N THR A 78 -13.81 12.80 -31.95
CA THR A 78 -13.92 14.00 -31.10
C THR A 78 -15.19 14.80 -31.33
N ARG A 79 -16.04 14.42 -32.30
CA ARG A 79 -17.36 15.03 -32.47
C ARG A 79 -18.33 14.40 -31.47
N GLN A 80 -18.73 15.17 -30.45
CA GLN A 80 -19.92 14.81 -29.67
C GLN A 80 -21.09 14.60 -30.65
N PRO A 81 -21.93 13.56 -30.46
CA PRO A 81 -23.08 13.35 -31.33
C PRO A 81 -23.95 14.60 -31.29
N MET A 82 -24.07 15.30 -32.42
CA MET A 82 -25.02 16.40 -32.54
C MET A 82 -26.41 15.82 -32.30
N MET A 83 -27.11 16.35 -31.29
CA MET A 83 -28.49 15.95 -31.01
C MET A 83 -29.33 16.14 -32.28
N PRO A 84 -30.12 15.14 -32.69
CA PRO A 84 -30.99 15.28 -33.84
C PRO A 84 -31.99 16.42 -33.59
N PRO A 85 -32.32 17.22 -34.62
CA PRO A 85 -33.28 18.31 -34.46
C PRO A 85 -34.62 17.71 -34.03
N MET A 86 -35.18 18.22 -32.93
CA MET A 86 -36.56 17.92 -32.58
C MET A 86 -37.47 18.50 -33.67
N MET A 87 -38.23 17.63 -34.31
CA MET A 87 -39.35 17.98 -35.19
C MET A 87 -40.47 18.65 -34.40
#